data_AF-A0A1G2XVW2-F1
#
_entry.id   AF-A0A1G2XVW2-F1
#
_cell.length_a   1.000
_cell.length_b   1.000
_cell.length_c   1.000
_cell.angle_alpha   90.00
_cell.angle_beta   90.00
_cell.angle_gamma   90.00
#
_symmetry.space_group_name_H-M   'P 1'
#
loop_
_entity.id
_entity.type
_entity.pdbx_description
1 polymer ?
#
loop_
_entity_poly.entity_id
_entity_poly.type
_entity_poly.pdbx_seq_one_letter_code
_entity_poly.pdbx_strand_id
1 'polypeptide(L)'
;DLQRINNQKPQIVITMPILVGLDGVEKMSKSKGNYIGVTDSPKDMFGKVMSISDEMMENYFTLLTNLPTEKIKELVDSQKTHPKEAKVFLGKTIIKQFYDEAAAQMAADEFEKVFAQKQLPQDMPEVKIANEAITAAKLLTACNLVASGGEAKRLIAGGGMSIDGEKVSDPNKSITPVNGMIVRAGKLKFAKLMVN
;
A
#
# COMPACT_ATOMS: atom_id res chain seq x y z
N ASP A 1 -19.96 28.63 -34.43
CA ASP A 1 -20.29 29.79 -35.29
C ASP A 1 -19.33 30.04 -36.44
N LEU A 2 -18.01 29.99 -36.24
CA LEU A 2 -17.03 30.16 -37.34
C LEU A 2 -17.28 29.25 -38.56
N GLN A 3 -17.64 27.98 -38.33
CA GLN A 3 -17.95 27.05 -39.43
C GLN A 3 -19.17 27.48 -40.24
N ARG A 4 -20.24 27.95 -39.58
CA ARG A 4 -21.45 28.42 -40.25
C ARG A 4 -21.17 29.67 -41.09
N ILE A 5 -20.38 30.61 -40.55
CA ILE A 5 -19.97 31.84 -41.25
C ILE A 5 -19.13 31.51 -42.49
N ASN A 6 -18.36 30.42 -42.45
CA ASN A 6 -17.52 29.95 -43.56
C ASN A 6 -18.20 28.87 -44.43
N ASN A 7 -19.53 28.70 -44.37
CA ASN A 7 -20.28 27.68 -45.13
C ASN A 7 -19.80 26.23 -44.95
N GLN A 8 -19.19 25.92 -43.81
CA GLN A 8 -18.80 24.57 -43.42
C GLN A 8 -19.90 23.90 -42.60
N LYS A 9 -19.99 22.57 -42.67
CA LYS A 9 -20.90 21.78 -41.83
C LYS A 9 -20.60 22.06 -40.35
N PRO A 10 -21.60 22.45 -39.52
CA PRO A 10 -21.37 22.70 -38.10
C PRO A 10 -20.90 21.46 -37.35
N GLN A 11 -19.88 21.63 -36.49
CA GLN A 11 -19.41 20.58 -35.59
C GLN A 11 -20.45 20.26 -34.51
N ILE A 12 -20.42 19.01 -34.04
CA ILE A 12 -21.11 18.59 -32.83
C ILE A 12 -20.09 18.67 -31.69
N VAL A 13 -20.43 19.43 -30.64
CA VAL A 13 -19.58 19.57 -29.45
C VAL A 13 -19.99 18.50 -28.44
N ILE A 14 -19.03 17.68 -28.02
CA ILE A 14 -19.20 16.71 -26.93
C ILE A 14 -18.31 17.18 -25.78
N THR A 15 -18.91 17.41 -24.62
CA THR A 15 -18.20 17.75 -23.40
C THR A 15 -18.12 16.54 -22.49
N MET A 16 -16.96 16.33 -21.88
CA MET A 16 -16.74 15.29 -20.87
C MET A 16 -16.60 15.93 -19.49
N PRO A 17 -16.94 15.20 -18.40
CA PRO A 17 -16.60 15.63 -17.06
C PRO A 17 -15.09 15.83 -16.89
N ILE A 18 -14.71 16.72 -15.97
CA ILE A 18 -13.32 16.99 -15.65
C ILE A 18 -12.88 16.08 -14.51
N LEU A 19 -11.74 15.43 -14.67
CA LEU A 19 -11.08 14.67 -13.60
C LEU A 19 -10.53 15.64 -12.54
N VAL A 20 -10.90 15.41 -11.29
CA VAL A 20 -10.37 16.17 -10.15
C VAL A 20 -8.93 15.76 -9.86
N GLY A 21 -8.11 16.74 -9.46
CA GLY A 21 -6.72 16.49 -9.09
C GLY A 21 -6.58 15.75 -7.76
N LEU A 22 -5.34 15.50 -7.34
CA LEU A 22 -5.03 14.80 -6.09
C LEU A 22 -5.55 15.52 -4.83
N ASP A 23 -5.87 16.81 -4.94
CA ASP A 23 -6.48 17.60 -3.86
C ASP A 23 -8.01 17.42 -3.72
N GLY A 24 -8.67 16.83 -4.71
CA GLY A 24 -10.12 16.58 -4.72
C GLY A 24 -11.04 17.77 -4.91
N VAL A 25 -10.49 18.96 -5.12
CA VAL A 25 -11.27 20.19 -5.27
C VAL A 25 -11.05 20.79 -6.65
N GLU A 26 -9.79 20.92 -7.04
CA GLU A 26 -9.39 21.57 -8.27
C GLU A 26 -9.30 20.56 -9.41
N LYS A 27 -9.46 21.05 -10.64
CA LYS A 27 -9.19 20.22 -11.82
C LYS A 27 -7.75 19.73 -11.79
N MET A 28 -7.54 18.50 -12.26
CA MET A 28 -6.20 17.96 -12.42
C MET A 28 -5.40 18.83 -13.41
N SER A 29 -4.21 19.28 -13.01
CA SER A 29 -3.34 20.09 -13.87
C SER A 29 -1.87 20.00 -13.49
N LYS A 30 -1.01 20.06 -14.51
CA LYS A 30 0.45 20.05 -14.31
C LYS A 30 0.95 21.25 -13.52
N SER A 31 0.39 22.44 -13.77
CA SER A 31 0.80 23.68 -13.10
C SER A 31 0.46 23.73 -11.61
N LYS A 32 -0.58 23.00 -11.17
CA LYS A 32 -0.97 22.89 -9.75
C LYS A 32 -0.25 21.75 -9.02
N GLY A 33 0.51 20.92 -9.72
CA GLY A 33 1.18 19.75 -9.14
C GLY A 33 0.24 18.66 -8.62
N ASN A 34 -1.07 18.74 -8.92
CA ASN A 34 -2.10 17.84 -8.41
C ASN A 34 -2.47 16.73 -9.42
N TYR A 35 -1.49 16.25 -10.21
CA TYR A 35 -1.73 15.37 -11.34
C TYR A 35 -0.97 14.05 -11.30
N ILE A 36 -1.55 13.06 -11.97
CA ILE A 36 -0.90 11.79 -12.32
C ILE A 36 -0.53 11.89 -13.80
N GLY A 37 0.76 11.88 -14.09
CA GLY A 37 1.27 11.95 -15.46
C GLY A 37 1.14 10.60 -16.15
N VAL A 38 0.71 10.58 -17.40
CA VAL A 38 0.66 9.34 -18.21
C VAL A 38 2.06 8.76 -18.48
N THR A 39 3.11 9.56 -18.31
CA THR A 39 4.52 9.17 -18.41
C THR A 39 5.19 8.99 -17.04
N ASP A 40 4.44 9.08 -15.94
CA ASP A 40 4.98 8.80 -14.61
C ASP A 40 5.41 7.33 -14.53
N SER A 41 6.42 7.02 -13.71
CA SER A 41 6.80 5.63 -13.48
C SER A 41 5.62 4.85 -12.86
N PRO A 42 5.53 3.51 -13.06
CA PRO A 42 4.48 2.71 -12.43
C PRO A 42 4.39 2.93 -10.91
N LYS A 43 5.55 3.07 -10.25
CA LYS A 43 5.65 3.37 -8.82
C LYS A 43 5.03 4.72 -8.45
N ASP A 44 5.32 5.77 -9.22
CA ASP A 44 4.79 7.11 -8.97
C ASP A 44 3.29 7.19 -9.25
N MET A 45 2.83 6.57 -10.35
CA MET A 45 1.40 6.43 -10.64
C MET A 45 0.69 5.74 -9.48
N PHE A 46 1.20 4.60 -9.04
CA PHE A 46 0.61 3.84 -7.94
C PHE A 46 0.55 4.66 -6.66
N GLY A 47 1.68 5.28 -6.27
CA GLY A 47 1.77 6.11 -5.06
C GLY A 47 0.79 7.28 -5.08
N LYS A 48 0.63 7.95 -6.22
CA LYS A 48 -0.33 9.05 -6.39
C LYS A 48 -1.78 8.56 -6.31
N VAL A 49 -2.12 7.44 -6.95
CA VAL A 49 -3.46 6.84 -6.83
C VAL A 49 -3.75 6.46 -5.38
N MET A 50 -2.78 5.89 -4.66
CA MET A 50 -2.95 5.56 -3.24
C MET A 50 -3.16 6.79 -2.34
N SER A 51 -2.78 7.99 -2.80
CA SER A 51 -2.92 9.24 -2.03
C SER A 51 -4.25 9.96 -2.19
N ILE A 52 -5.08 9.57 -3.16
CA ILE A 52 -6.41 10.20 -3.35
C ILE A 52 -7.30 9.91 -2.14
N SER A 53 -8.20 10.83 -1.77
CA SER A 53 -9.24 10.60 -0.76
C SER A 53 -10.26 9.54 -1.22
N ASP A 54 -10.95 8.94 -0.26
CA ASP A 54 -11.97 7.92 -0.52
C ASP A 54 -13.17 8.50 -1.30
N GLU A 55 -13.52 9.77 -1.03
CA GLU A 55 -14.58 10.52 -1.70
C GLU A 55 -14.32 10.70 -3.21
N MET A 56 -13.05 10.73 -3.63
CA MET A 56 -12.67 10.85 -5.03
C MET A 56 -12.75 9.55 -5.81
N MET A 57 -12.84 8.39 -5.14
CA MET A 57 -12.71 7.09 -5.81
C MET A 57 -13.76 6.92 -6.91
N GLU A 58 -15.01 7.33 -6.68
CA GLU A 58 -16.08 7.21 -7.67
C GLU A 58 -15.79 8.02 -8.94
N ASN A 59 -15.26 9.24 -8.81
CA ASN A 59 -14.87 10.08 -9.94
C ASN A 59 -13.76 9.41 -10.77
N TYR A 60 -12.73 8.90 -10.10
CA TYR A 60 -11.60 8.24 -10.78
C TYR A 60 -12.04 6.93 -11.45
N PHE A 61 -12.81 6.09 -10.77
CA PHE A 61 -13.32 4.85 -11.36
C PHE A 61 -14.20 5.12 -12.58
N THR A 62 -15.08 6.10 -12.50
CA THR A 62 -16.01 6.46 -13.58
C THR A 62 -15.28 6.99 -14.81
N LEU A 63 -14.24 7.82 -14.61
CA LEU A 63 -13.56 8.49 -15.72
C LEU A 63 -12.36 7.73 -16.29
N LEU A 64 -11.78 6.80 -15.51
CA LEU A 64 -10.52 6.13 -15.86
C LEU A 64 -10.65 4.62 -16.06
N THR A 65 -11.85 4.06 -15.94
CA THR A 65 -12.07 2.61 -16.12
C THR A 65 -13.31 2.32 -16.97
N ASN A 66 -13.36 1.13 -17.55
CA ASN A 66 -14.52 0.63 -18.30
C ASN A 66 -15.43 -0.25 -17.42
N LEU A 67 -15.42 -0.06 -16.11
CA LEU A 67 -16.23 -0.85 -15.20
C LEU A 67 -17.71 -0.50 -15.29
N PRO A 68 -18.62 -1.48 -15.16
CA PRO A 68 -20.04 -1.19 -14.99
C PRO A 68 -20.28 -0.36 -13.73
N THR A 69 -21.23 0.58 -13.78
CA THR A 69 -21.58 1.49 -12.66
C THR A 69 -21.83 0.74 -11.35
N GLU A 70 -22.48 -0.43 -11.41
CA GLU A 70 -22.75 -1.21 -10.19
C GLU A 70 -21.49 -1.79 -9.56
N LYS A 71 -20.47 -2.12 -10.36
CA LYS A 71 -19.18 -2.54 -9.80
C LYS A 71 -18.43 -1.38 -9.18
N ILE A 72 -18.55 -0.18 -9.74
CA ILE A 72 -17.97 1.04 -9.16
C ILE A 72 -18.60 1.30 -7.79
N LYS A 73 -19.94 1.26 -7.67
CA LYS A 73 -20.65 1.43 -6.40
C LYS A 73 -20.21 0.42 -5.34
N GLU A 74 -19.97 -0.84 -5.72
CA GLU A 74 -19.46 -1.86 -4.80
C GLU A 74 -18.03 -1.57 -4.32
N LEU A 75 -17.15 -1.11 -5.22
CA LEU A 75 -15.76 -0.80 -4.90
C LEU A 75 -15.61 0.43 -4.01
N VAL A 76 -16.47 1.43 -4.16
CA VAL A 76 -16.42 2.67 -3.35
C VAL A 76 -17.19 2.57 -2.03
N ASP A 77 -18.02 1.54 -1.86
CA ASP A 77 -18.74 1.26 -0.62
C ASP A 77 -17.80 0.63 0.41
N SER A 78 -17.42 1.41 1.42
CA SER A 78 -16.52 0.98 2.51
C SER A 78 -17.04 -0.20 3.34
N GLN A 79 -18.35 -0.49 3.30
CA GLN A 79 -18.93 -1.66 3.96
C GLN A 79 -18.72 -2.95 3.15
N LYS A 80 -18.45 -2.84 1.84
CA LYS A 80 -18.26 -3.98 0.93
C LYS A 80 -16.80 -4.18 0.55
N THR A 81 -16.08 -3.09 0.32
CA THR A 81 -14.68 -3.11 -0.11
C THR A 81 -13.87 -2.18 0.78
N HIS A 82 -12.74 -2.67 1.30
CA HIS A 82 -11.86 -1.82 2.10
C HIS A 82 -11.26 -0.72 1.18
N PRO A 83 -11.27 0.58 1.56
CA PRO A 83 -10.83 1.67 0.67
C PRO A 83 -9.40 1.49 0.10
N LYS A 84 -8.48 0.95 0.91
CA LYS A 84 -7.14 0.57 0.46
C LYS A 84 -7.19 -0.41 -0.72
N GLU A 85 -8.02 -1.45 -0.66
CA GLU A 85 -8.13 -2.47 -1.70
C GLU A 85 -8.71 -1.89 -2.98
N ALA A 86 -9.72 -1.02 -2.86
CA ALA A 86 -10.27 -0.28 -3.98
C ALA A 86 -9.21 0.58 -4.67
N LYS A 87 -8.40 1.33 -3.92
CA LYS A 87 -7.29 2.13 -4.47
C LYS A 87 -6.19 1.29 -5.09
N VAL A 88 -5.85 0.15 -4.49
CA VAL A 88 -4.89 -0.81 -5.06
C VAL A 88 -5.42 -1.32 -6.41
N PHE A 89 -6.69 -1.68 -6.48
CA PHE A 89 -7.34 -2.12 -7.72
C PHE A 89 -7.32 -1.01 -8.78
N LEU A 90 -7.69 0.22 -8.41
CA LEU A 90 -7.64 1.38 -9.31
C LEU A 90 -6.21 1.65 -9.81
N GLY A 91 -5.22 1.62 -8.92
CA GLY A 91 -3.81 1.84 -9.25
C GLY A 91 -3.29 0.81 -10.25
N LYS A 92 -3.58 -0.47 -10.00
CA LYS A 92 -3.26 -1.55 -10.95
C LYS A 92 -3.96 -1.35 -12.30
N THR A 93 -5.22 -0.96 -12.29
CA THR A 93 -6.02 -0.73 -13.51
C THR A 93 -5.47 0.42 -14.34
N ILE A 94 -5.04 1.52 -13.71
CA ILE A 94 -4.43 2.66 -14.41
C ILE A 94 -3.08 2.27 -14.99
N ILE A 95 -2.21 1.61 -14.21
CA ILE A 95 -0.88 1.21 -14.70
C ILE A 95 -0.99 0.22 -15.86
N LYS A 96 -1.91 -0.75 -15.78
CA LYS A 96 -2.14 -1.73 -16.85
C LYS A 96 -2.54 -1.08 -18.18
N GLN A 97 -3.18 0.10 -18.16
CA GLN A 97 -3.56 0.83 -19.38
C GLN A 97 -2.36 1.47 -20.10
N PHE A 98 -1.34 1.93 -19.36
CA PHE A 98 -0.19 2.65 -19.91
C PHE A 98 1.08 1.80 -20.00
N TYR A 99 1.13 0.69 -19.26
CA TYR A 99 2.23 -0.26 -19.20
C TYR A 99 1.68 -1.67 -19.45
N ASP A 100 1.82 -2.57 -18.47
CA ASP A 100 1.33 -3.94 -18.52
C ASP A 100 0.93 -4.45 -17.12
N GLU A 101 0.47 -5.69 -17.07
CA GLU A 101 0.02 -6.32 -15.83
C GLU A 101 1.17 -6.62 -14.85
N ALA A 102 2.37 -6.92 -15.37
CA ALA A 102 3.53 -7.19 -14.55
C ALA A 102 4.00 -5.93 -13.82
N ALA A 103 4.08 -4.80 -14.52
CA ALA A 103 4.40 -3.49 -13.96
C ALA A 103 3.39 -3.06 -12.88
N ALA A 104 2.10 -3.30 -13.12
CA ALA A 104 1.04 -3.04 -12.14
C ALA A 104 1.20 -3.86 -10.86
N GLN A 105 1.52 -5.15 -10.99
CA GLN A 105 1.75 -6.02 -9.83
C GLN A 105 3.01 -5.61 -9.07
N MET A 106 4.13 -5.38 -9.77
CA MET A 106 5.38 -4.95 -9.17
C MET A 106 5.24 -3.64 -8.39
N ALA A 107 4.52 -2.65 -8.95
CA ALA A 107 4.28 -1.38 -8.27
C ALA A 107 3.47 -1.54 -6.97
N ALA A 108 2.47 -2.42 -6.97
CA ALA A 108 1.69 -2.72 -5.78
C ALA A 108 2.53 -3.42 -4.71
N ASP A 109 3.35 -4.40 -5.10
CA ASP A 109 4.22 -5.14 -4.19
C ASP A 109 5.30 -4.23 -3.57
N GLU A 110 5.90 -3.36 -4.39
CA GLU A 110 6.88 -2.38 -3.91
C GLU A 110 6.24 -1.37 -2.95
N PHE A 111 5.04 -0.87 -3.27
CA PHE A 111 4.31 0.02 -2.37
C PHE A 111 4.03 -0.66 -1.02
N GLU A 112 3.61 -1.93 -1.02
CA GLU A 112 3.36 -2.67 0.20
C GLU A 112 4.62 -2.87 1.03
N LYS A 113 5.76 -3.20 0.39
CA LYS A 113 7.06 -3.29 1.07
C LYS A 113 7.47 -1.97 1.71
N VAL A 114 7.44 -0.87 0.95
CA VAL A 114 7.82 0.46 1.44
C VAL A 114 6.87 0.95 2.53
N PHE A 115 5.57 0.72 2.37
CA PHE A 115 4.57 1.09 3.36
C PHE A 115 4.74 0.28 4.66
N ALA A 116 5.01 -1.03 4.55
CA ALA A 116 5.33 -1.88 5.71
C ALA A 116 6.62 -1.42 6.40
N GLN A 117 7.65 -1.03 5.63
CA GLN A 117 8.89 -0.46 6.18
C GLN A 117 8.65 0.89 6.86
N LYS A 118 7.79 1.76 6.32
CA LYS A 118 7.40 3.02 6.97
C LYS A 118 6.54 2.83 8.22
N GLN A 119 5.90 1.67 8.39
CA GLN A 119 5.24 1.30 9.65
C GLN A 119 6.22 0.82 10.72
N LEU A 120 7.47 0.50 10.36
CA LEU A 120 8.49 0.20 11.36
C LEU A 120 8.83 1.49 12.10
N PRO A 121 8.85 1.49 13.45
CA PRO A 121 9.33 2.64 14.20
C PRO A 121 10.75 3.01 13.75
N GLN A 122 11.00 4.30 13.51
CA GLN A 122 12.38 4.75 13.19
C GLN A 122 13.33 4.57 14.37
N ASP A 123 12.78 4.67 15.59
CA ASP A 123 13.49 4.40 16.83
C ASP A 123 13.03 3.02 17.36
N MET A 124 13.82 1.99 17.03
CA MET A 124 13.60 0.63 17.56
C MET A 124 14.68 0.33 18.58
N PRO A 125 14.31 -0.22 19.76
CA PRO A 125 15.29 -0.66 20.73
C PRO A 125 16.20 -1.73 20.13
N GLU A 126 17.49 -1.49 20.18
CA GLU A 126 18.52 -2.45 19.79
C GLU A 126 18.75 -3.44 20.94
N VAL A 127 18.62 -4.73 20.64
CA VAL A 127 18.81 -5.81 21.61
C VAL A 127 20.02 -6.62 21.22
N LYS A 128 21.00 -6.70 22.13
CA LYS A 128 22.17 -7.56 21.97
C LYS A 128 21.79 -9.03 22.20
N ILE A 129 22.13 -9.89 21.25
CA ILE A 129 21.85 -11.33 21.33
C ILE A 129 23.05 -12.14 20.83
N ALA A 130 23.24 -13.33 21.40
CA ALA A 130 24.30 -14.25 20.97
C ALA A 130 23.99 -14.81 19.57
N ASN A 131 25.03 -15.06 18.78
CA ASN A 131 24.94 -15.77 17.49
C ASN A 131 24.73 -17.28 17.68
N GLU A 132 23.67 -17.64 18.41
CA GLU A 132 23.33 -19.02 18.71
C GLU A 132 21.86 -19.29 18.40
N ALA A 133 21.57 -20.52 17.98
CA ALA A 133 20.21 -20.94 17.67
C ALA A 133 19.31 -20.81 18.90
N ILE A 134 18.26 -20.00 18.79
CA ILE A 134 17.30 -19.72 19.85
C ILE A 134 15.88 -19.99 19.35
N THR A 135 15.01 -20.51 20.22
CA THR A 135 13.61 -20.73 19.83
C THR A 135 12.86 -19.41 19.72
N ALA A 136 11.86 -19.34 18.84
CA ALA A 136 11.03 -18.16 18.63
C ALA A 136 10.44 -17.60 19.94
N ALA A 137 9.94 -18.47 20.83
CA ALA A 137 9.43 -18.06 22.13
C ALA A 137 10.50 -17.44 23.03
N LYS A 138 11.70 -18.02 23.07
CA LYS A 138 12.82 -17.49 23.87
C LYS A 138 13.35 -16.18 23.29
N LEU A 139 13.37 -16.05 21.96
CA LEU A 139 13.77 -14.83 21.27
C LEU A 139 12.90 -13.63 21.67
N LEU A 140 11.58 -13.78 21.71
CA LEU A 140 10.67 -12.72 22.15
C LEU A 140 10.93 -12.27 23.59
N THR A 141 11.18 -13.22 24.49
CA THR A 141 11.50 -12.92 25.89
C THR A 141 12.87 -12.25 26.01
N ALA A 142 13.89 -12.72 25.28
CA ALA A 142 15.23 -12.11 25.26
C ALA A 142 15.20 -10.67 24.72
N CYS A 143 14.29 -10.37 23.78
CA CYS A 143 14.07 -9.01 23.27
C CYS A 143 13.24 -8.12 24.20
N ASN A 144 12.83 -8.60 25.38
CA ASN A 144 11.92 -7.91 26.30
C ASN A 144 10.60 -7.45 25.64
N LEU A 145 10.16 -8.13 24.57
CA LEU A 145 8.93 -7.80 23.86
C LEU A 145 7.67 -8.36 24.56
N VAL A 146 7.86 -9.38 25.39
CA VAL A 146 6.83 -10.07 26.19
C VAL A 146 7.33 -10.31 27.60
N ALA A 147 6.43 -10.36 28.58
CA ALA A 147 6.79 -10.49 30.00
C ALA A 147 7.18 -11.92 30.40
N SER A 148 6.76 -12.94 29.64
CA SER A 148 7.07 -14.34 29.93
C SER A 148 7.11 -15.22 28.69
N GLY A 149 7.78 -16.38 28.80
CA GLY A 149 7.77 -17.40 27.74
C GLY A 149 6.38 -18.00 27.47
N GLY A 150 5.49 -18.01 28.47
CA GLY A 150 4.10 -18.44 28.30
C GLY A 150 3.29 -17.46 27.45
N GLU A 151 3.48 -16.17 27.65
CA GLU A 151 2.94 -15.11 26.80
C GLU A 151 3.50 -15.21 25.37
N ALA A 152 4.81 -15.43 25.23
CA ALA A 152 5.46 -15.61 23.93
C ALA A 152 4.80 -16.72 23.10
N LYS A 153 4.59 -17.91 23.69
CA LYS A 153 3.97 -19.05 23.01
C LYS A 153 2.54 -18.75 22.57
N ARG A 154 1.74 -18.11 23.42
CA ARG A 154 0.36 -17.71 23.08
C ARG A 154 0.34 -16.68 21.95
N LEU A 155 1.23 -15.69 22.00
CA LEU A 155 1.35 -14.68 20.98
C LEU A 155 1.71 -15.29 19.62
N ILE A 156 2.70 -16.19 19.59
CA ILE A 156 3.15 -16.88 18.38
C ILE A 156 2.06 -17.77 17.80
N ALA A 157 1.39 -18.57 18.64
CA ALA A 157 0.26 -19.41 18.22
C ALA A 157 -0.91 -18.58 17.65
N GLY A 158 -1.11 -17.36 18.17
CA GLY A 158 -2.08 -16.39 17.64
C GLY A 158 -1.60 -15.61 16.40
N GLY A 159 -0.44 -15.94 15.83
CA GLY A 159 0.12 -15.26 14.65
C GLY A 159 0.64 -13.84 14.94
N GLY A 160 0.93 -13.53 16.19
CA GLY A 160 1.37 -12.21 16.66
C GLY A 160 2.88 -12.00 16.65
N MET A 161 3.68 -12.93 16.13
CA MET A 161 5.12 -12.76 15.95
C MET A 161 5.49 -12.71 14.47
N SER A 162 6.37 -11.78 14.10
CA SER A 162 7.02 -11.79 12.79
C SER A 162 8.49 -11.40 12.87
N ILE A 163 9.29 -11.93 11.95
CA ILE A 163 10.70 -11.59 11.77
C ILE A 163 10.86 -11.02 10.36
N ASP A 164 11.41 -9.81 10.23
CA ASP A 164 11.57 -9.11 8.95
C ASP A 164 10.30 -9.05 8.08
N GLY A 165 9.14 -9.03 8.75
CA GLY A 165 7.81 -9.03 8.12
C GLY A 165 7.20 -10.42 7.89
N GLU A 166 7.97 -11.50 7.99
CA GLU A 166 7.47 -12.88 7.86
C GLU A 166 6.89 -13.40 9.16
N LYS A 167 5.66 -13.93 9.12
CA LYS A 167 4.98 -14.47 10.31
C LYS A 167 5.66 -15.76 10.79
N VAL A 168 5.84 -15.86 12.11
CA VAL A 168 6.28 -17.07 12.79
C VAL A 168 5.11 -17.66 13.56
N SER A 169 4.76 -18.91 13.27
CA SER A 169 3.61 -19.62 13.86
C SER A 169 4.01 -20.74 14.82
N ASP A 170 5.24 -21.25 14.74
CA ASP A 170 5.76 -22.29 15.64
C ASP A 170 6.62 -21.66 16.75
N PRO A 171 6.20 -21.72 18.03
CA PRO A 171 6.97 -21.20 19.15
C PRO A 171 8.33 -21.88 19.37
N ASN A 172 8.51 -23.10 18.87
CA ASN A 172 9.74 -23.87 18.98
C ASN A 172 10.63 -23.76 17.75
N LYS A 173 10.22 -22.99 16.71
CA LYS A 173 11.04 -22.74 15.53
C LYS A 173 12.41 -22.22 15.96
N SER A 174 13.45 -22.93 15.55
CA SER A 174 14.83 -22.56 15.80
C SER A 174 15.21 -21.41 14.85
N ILE A 175 15.68 -20.30 15.40
CA ILE A 175 16.09 -19.10 14.67
C ILE A 175 17.55 -18.83 15.04
N THR A 176 18.37 -18.62 14.02
CA THR A 176 19.74 -18.12 14.22
C THR A 176 19.71 -16.60 14.04
N PRO A 177 19.93 -15.81 15.12
CA PRO A 177 19.92 -14.36 15.02
C PRO A 177 20.98 -13.85 14.03
N VAL A 178 20.62 -12.85 13.23
CA VAL A 178 21.54 -12.16 12.32
C VAL A 178 21.50 -10.67 12.64
N ASN A 179 22.64 -10.00 12.49
CA ASN A 179 22.74 -8.57 12.76
C ASN A 179 21.77 -7.78 11.87
N GLY A 180 20.97 -6.90 12.48
CA GLY A 180 19.96 -6.09 11.80
C GLY A 180 18.58 -6.74 11.63
N MET A 181 18.41 -8.01 12.04
CA MET A 181 17.12 -8.70 12.00
C MET A 181 16.08 -7.98 12.88
N ILE A 182 14.86 -7.80 12.38
CA ILE A 182 13.79 -7.07 13.05
C ILE A 182 12.75 -8.05 13.59
N VAL A 183 12.61 -8.08 14.91
CA VAL A 183 11.62 -8.90 15.61
C VAL A 183 10.43 -8.03 16.00
N ARG A 184 9.23 -8.45 15.61
CA ARG A 184 7.98 -7.78 15.95
C ARG A 184 7.10 -8.68 16.81
N ALA A 185 6.54 -8.09 17.86
CA ALA A 185 5.52 -8.69 18.71
C ALA A 185 4.24 -7.85 18.69
N GLY A 186 3.18 -8.39 18.11
CA GLY A 186 1.90 -7.71 17.94
C GLY A 186 2.03 -6.49 17.01
N LYS A 187 1.21 -5.46 17.23
CA LYS A 187 1.16 -4.31 16.33
C LYS A 187 2.27 -3.27 16.53
N LEU A 188 2.68 -3.06 17.78
CA LEU A 188 3.45 -1.87 18.20
C LEU A 188 4.84 -2.17 18.79
N LYS A 189 5.14 -3.42 19.14
CA LYS A 189 6.41 -3.74 19.79
C LYS A 189 7.40 -4.30 18.77
N PHE A 190 8.54 -3.64 18.66
CA PHE A 190 9.60 -3.98 17.71
C PHE A 190 10.94 -3.97 18.43
N ALA A 191 11.87 -4.82 18.00
CA ALA A 191 13.26 -4.80 18.42
C ALA A 191 14.15 -5.13 17.22
N LYS A 192 15.31 -4.46 17.16
CA LYS A 192 16.35 -4.75 16.17
C LYS A 192 17.47 -5.55 16.83
N LEU A 193 17.83 -6.69 16.26
CA LEU A 193 18.87 -7.55 16.82
C LEU A 193 20.26 -7.01 16.46
N MET A 194 21.10 -6.92 17.48
CA MET A 194 22.54 -6.69 17.35
C MET A 194 23.24 -7.98 17.79
N VAL A 195 23.82 -8.68 16.83
CA VAL A 195 24.50 -9.95 17.12
C VAL A 195 25.93 -9.65 17.55
N ASN A 196 26.32 -10.17 18.71
CA ASN A 196 27.70 -10.13 19.19
C ASN A 196 28.55 -11.24 18.54
#